data_AF-A0A150NNY7-F1
#
_entry.id   AF-A0A150NNY7-F1
#
_cell.length_a   1.000
_cell.length_b   1.000
_cell.length_c   1.000
_cell.angle_alpha   90.00
_cell.angle_beta   90.00
_cell.angle_gamma   90.00
#
_symmetry.space_group_name_H-M   'P 1'
#
loop_
_entity.id
_entity.type
_entity.pdbx_description
1 polymer ?
#
loop_
_entity_poly.entity_id
_entity_poly.type
_entity_poly.pdbx_seq_one_letter_code
_entity_poly.pdbx_strand_id
1 'polypeptide(L)'
;MRWLDYDFTSLRKEILDKGFQKSLTKINWIMGAYYLVMQSLSYFEYVQGIQSTTVRHLILVFYLLFFMGVIKKLDTYLKEKLQEKLNQEQILRYRDMERYSRHIEELYKEVRSFRHDYTNLLTSLRLGIEEEDMEQIKEIYDSVLKDSSQKLQDNKYDLGRLVNIRDRALKSLLAGKFLKAIDKKIIFNVEVPEEIQVEEMSLLDFLTIVSILCDNAIEASIEASQPHVSIAFLKMENRRPLSLKTPSKKRA
;
A
#
# COMPACT_ATOMS: atom_id res chain seq x y z
N MET A 1 -24.90 2.54 15.80
CA MET A 1 -23.61 3.01 15.26
C MET A 1 -22.48 2.23 15.91
N ARG A 2 -21.82 1.34 15.17
CA ARG A 2 -20.62 0.59 15.59
C ARG A 2 -19.57 0.81 14.50
N TRP A 3 -18.81 1.89 14.64
CA TRP A 3 -17.68 2.23 13.76
C TRP A 3 -16.69 3.03 14.62
N LEU A 4 -15.89 2.32 15.41
CA LEU A 4 -14.52 2.66 15.82
C LEU A 4 -14.02 1.60 16.82
N ASP A 5 -13.69 0.39 16.36
CA ASP A 5 -12.81 -0.51 17.12
C ASP A 5 -11.35 -0.12 16.85
N TYR A 6 -11.02 1.16 17.08
CA TYR A 6 -9.62 1.58 17.06
C TYR A 6 -9.05 1.30 18.45
N ASP A 7 -8.11 0.35 18.52
CA ASP A 7 -7.56 -0.14 19.77
C ASP A 7 -6.64 0.90 20.41
N PHE A 8 -7.22 1.80 21.21
CA PHE A 8 -6.52 2.85 21.97
C PHE A 8 -5.47 2.30 22.93
N THR A 9 -5.45 0.98 23.20
CA THR A 9 -4.41 0.36 24.03
C THR A 9 -3.05 0.41 23.36
N SER A 10 -2.97 0.32 22.03
CA SER A 10 -1.73 0.46 21.25
C SER A 10 -1.18 1.88 21.34
N LEU A 11 -2.02 2.89 21.07
CA LEU A 11 -1.72 4.31 21.25
C LEU A 11 -1.26 4.63 22.67
N ARG A 12 -1.92 4.07 23.69
CA ARG A 12 -1.52 4.24 25.10
C ARG A 12 -0.15 3.63 25.37
N LYS A 13 0.13 2.42 24.87
CA LYS A 13 1.44 1.75 25.04
C LYS A 13 2.57 2.46 24.29
N GLU A 14 2.26 3.11 23.18
CA GLU A 14 3.22 3.73 22.28
C GLU A 14 3.46 5.23 22.56
N ILE A 15 2.48 5.92 23.17
CA ILE A 15 2.63 7.30 23.67
C ILE A 15 3.27 7.31 25.06
N LEU A 16 2.96 6.33 25.91
CA LEU A 16 3.64 6.14 27.20
C LEU A 16 4.94 5.37 27.02
N ASP A 17 5.90 6.00 26.34
CA ASP A 17 7.28 5.49 26.29
C ASP A 17 7.83 5.30 27.72
N LYS A 18 8.74 4.33 27.90
CA LYS A 18 9.41 4.05 29.19
C LYS A 18 10.08 5.31 29.75
N GLY A 19 10.55 6.21 28.88
CA GLY A 19 11.07 7.53 29.27
C GLY A 19 10.04 8.43 29.94
N PHE A 20 8.86 8.55 29.33
CA PHE A 20 7.73 9.33 29.87
C PHE A 20 7.21 8.75 31.18
N GLN A 21 7.06 7.42 31.28
CA GLN A 21 6.67 6.76 32.52
C GLN A 21 7.68 6.97 33.65
N LYS A 22 8.98 6.88 33.37
CA LYS A 22 10.04 7.20 34.36
C LYS A 22 10.02 8.67 34.78
N SER A 23 9.67 9.59 33.88
CA SER A 23 9.53 11.00 34.24
C SER A 23 8.33 11.22 35.16
N LEU A 24 7.18 10.62 34.83
CA LEU A 24 5.97 10.70 35.67
C LEU A 24 6.16 10.12 37.07
N THR A 25 6.82 8.96 37.20
CA THR A 25 7.07 8.37 38.51
C THR A 25 8.01 9.23 39.35
N LYS A 26 9.04 9.85 38.76
CA LYS A 26 9.90 10.82 39.45
C LYS A 26 9.11 12.04 39.94
N ILE A 27 8.23 12.58 39.10
CA ILE A 27 7.37 13.73 39.47
C ILE A 27 6.45 13.36 40.63
N ASN A 28 5.84 12.18 40.61
CA ASN A 28 4.96 11.72 41.68
C ASN A 28 5.70 11.55 43.02
N TRP A 29 6.94 11.04 43.00
CA TRP A 29 7.77 10.98 44.20
C TRP A 29 8.08 12.36 44.77
N ILE A 30 8.36 13.35 43.91
CA ILE A 30 8.61 14.74 44.32
C ILE A 30 7.33 15.37 44.90
N MET A 31 6.15 15.12 44.31
CA MET A 31 4.87 15.57 44.87
C MET A 31 4.60 14.96 46.25
N GLY A 32 4.85 13.66 46.42
CA GLY A 32 4.70 12.99 47.71
C GLY A 32 5.64 13.55 48.79
N ALA A 33 6.90 13.80 48.43
CA ALA A 33 7.86 14.43 49.33
C ALA A 33 7.42 15.85 49.74
N TYR A 34 6.94 16.66 48.78
CA TYR A 34 6.40 17.99 49.07
C TYR A 34 5.23 17.93 50.06
N TYR A 35 4.27 17.01 49.84
CA TYR A 35 3.13 16.83 50.72
C TYR A 35 3.56 16.47 52.15
N LEU A 36 4.53 15.56 52.30
CA LEU A 36 5.07 15.17 53.61
C LEU A 36 5.77 16.34 54.33
N VAL A 37 6.53 17.16 53.60
CA VAL A 37 7.19 18.36 54.15
C VAL A 37 6.14 19.36 54.65
N MET A 38 5.10 19.60 53.87
CA MET A 38 4.00 20.49 54.26
C MET A 38 3.26 19.97 55.50
N GLN A 39 3.01 18.66 55.59
CA GLN A 39 2.37 18.04 56.75
C GLN A 39 3.24 18.14 58.00
N SER A 40 4.55 17.92 57.87
CA SER A 40 5.51 18.06 58.97
C SER A 40 5.58 19.50 59.50
N LEU A 41 5.67 20.48 58.61
CA LEU A 41 5.63 21.91 58.97
C LEU A 41 4.34 22.26 59.72
N SER A 42 3.18 21.79 59.24
CA SER A 42 1.89 22.02 59.90
C SER A 42 1.82 21.38 61.29
N TYR A 43 2.42 20.20 61.49
CA TYR A 43 2.49 19.53 62.78
C TYR A 43 3.39 20.29 63.78
N PHE A 44 4.55 20.76 63.34
CA PHE A 44 5.44 21.58 64.16
C PHE A 44 4.80 22.91 64.58
N GLU A 45 4.05 23.56 63.67
CA GLU A 45 3.30 24.79 63.97
C GLU A 45 2.26 24.57 65.08
N TYR A 46 1.56 23.43 65.04
CA TYR A 46 0.56 23.04 66.03
C TYR A 46 1.18 22.77 67.42
N VAL A 47 2.34 22.10 67.47
CA VAL A 47 3.00 21.71 68.73
C VAL A 47 3.79 22.86 69.37
N GLN A 48 4.44 23.72 68.57
CA GLN A 48 5.34 24.78 69.08
C GLN A 48 4.76 26.20 69.06
N GLY A 49 3.60 26.42 68.43
CA GLY A 49 2.92 27.74 68.42
C GLY A 49 3.64 28.84 67.63
N ILE A 50 4.67 28.49 66.84
CA ILE A 50 5.45 29.43 66.01
C ILE A 50 4.71 29.68 64.69
N GLN A 51 4.25 30.90 64.43
CA GLN A 51 3.62 31.23 63.14
C GLN A 51 4.63 31.16 61.98
N SER A 52 4.45 30.20 61.07
CA SER A 52 5.35 29.90 59.93
C SER A 52 4.72 30.23 58.56
N THR A 53 3.72 31.12 58.54
CA THR A 53 2.92 31.48 57.36
C THR A 53 3.77 32.01 56.19
N THR A 54 4.80 32.83 56.45
CA THR A 54 5.71 33.38 55.43
C THR A 54 6.55 32.30 54.76
N VAL A 55 7.08 31.35 55.55
CA VAL A 55 7.89 30.22 55.03
C VAL A 55 7.04 29.33 54.13
N ARG A 56 5.78 29.06 54.52
CA ARG A 56 4.83 28.28 53.71
C ARG A 56 4.53 28.94 52.37
N HIS A 57 4.33 30.26 52.34
CA HIS A 57 4.11 31.00 51.09
C HIS A 57 5.34 30.96 50.17
N LEU A 58 6.55 31.10 50.71
CA LEU A 58 7.78 30.99 49.92
C LEU A 58 7.93 29.59 49.32
N ILE A 59 7.70 28.53 50.10
CA ILE A 59 7.73 27.14 49.63
C ILE A 59 6.70 26.90 48.51
N LEU A 60 5.48 27.43 48.65
CA LEU A 60 4.43 27.35 47.62
C LEU A 60 4.84 28.04 46.32
N VAL A 61 5.43 29.23 46.39
CA VAL A 61 5.89 29.98 45.19
C VAL A 61 7.01 29.20 44.48
N PHE A 62 7.99 28.68 45.22
CA PHE A 62 9.05 27.84 44.65
C PHE A 62 8.49 26.56 44.01
N TYR A 63 7.51 25.93 44.66
CA TYR A 63 6.84 24.75 44.13
C TYR A 63 6.11 25.05 42.82
N LEU A 64 5.39 26.18 42.73
CA LEU A 64 4.71 26.59 41.49
C LEU A 64 5.70 26.88 40.35
N LEU A 65 6.82 27.54 40.63
CA LEU A 65 7.88 27.77 39.65
C LEU A 65 8.49 26.46 39.14
N PHE A 66 8.77 25.52 40.07
CA PHE A 66 9.26 24.19 39.72
C PHE A 66 8.24 23.42 38.85
N PHE A 67 6.97 23.43 39.25
CA PHE A 67 5.89 22.75 38.54
C PHE A 67 5.70 23.30 37.13
N MET A 68 5.76 24.62 36.96
CA MET A 68 5.74 25.30 35.66
C MET A 68 6.88 24.82 34.75
N GLY A 69 8.09 24.67 35.27
CA GLY A 69 9.25 24.15 34.53
C GLY A 69 9.07 22.70 34.10
N VAL A 70 8.51 21.87 34.98
CA VAL A 70 8.20 20.45 34.67
C VAL A 70 7.15 20.35 33.57
N ILE A 71 6.07 21.14 33.63
CA ILE A 71 5.04 21.18 32.59
C ILE A 71 5.65 21.55 31.24
N LYS A 72 6.45 22.63 31.18
CA LYS A 72 7.09 23.04 29.92
C LYS A 72 7.98 21.95 29.34
N LYS A 73 8.79 21.30 30.17
CA LYS A 73 9.64 20.20 29.72
C LYS A 73 8.81 19.04 29.16
N LEU A 74 7.70 18.73 29.81
CA LEU A 74 6.79 17.67 29.37
C LEU A 74 6.13 17.99 28.04
N ASP A 75 5.66 19.24 27.88
CA ASP A 75 5.07 19.74 26.64
C ASP A 75 6.06 19.68 25.47
N THR A 76 7.30 20.14 25.68
CA THR A 76 8.36 20.04 24.65
C THR A 76 8.65 18.60 24.27
N TYR A 77 8.81 17.70 25.25
CA TYR A 77 9.04 16.28 24.99
C TYR A 77 7.91 15.63 24.19
N LEU A 78 6.65 15.94 24.54
CA LEU A 78 5.47 15.46 23.81
C LEU A 78 5.45 15.96 22.37
N LYS A 79 5.73 17.26 22.16
CA LYS A 79 5.80 17.87 20.83
C LYS A 79 6.89 17.26 19.96
N GLU A 80 8.10 17.10 20.51
CA GLU A 80 9.22 16.46 19.80
C GLU A 80 8.87 15.03 19.39
N LYS A 81 8.28 14.24 20.30
CA LYS A 81 7.90 12.86 19.98
C LYS A 81 6.80 12.79 18.93
N LEU A 82 5.83 13.70 18.98
CA LEU A 82 4.79 13.80 17.96
C LEU A 82 5.39 14.18 16.60
N GLN A 83 6.29 15.15 16.57
CA GLN A 83 6.97 15.58 15.35
C GLN A 83 7.83 14.47 14.75
N GLU A 84 8.54 13.72 15.59
CA GLU A 84 9.33 12.56 15.16
C GLU A 84 8.45 11.52 14.46
N LYS A 85 7.28 11.21 15.04
CA LYS A 85 6.31 10.28 14.42
C LYS A 85 5.78 10.80 13.09
N LEU A 86 5.38 12.06 13.03
CA LEU A 86 4.90 12.69 11.79
C LEU A 86 5.97 12.65 10.70
N ASN A 87 7.22 12.95 11.05
CA ASN A 87 8.34 12.89 10.12
C ASN A 87 8.59 11.44 9.63
N GLN A 88 8.53 10.45 10.52
CA GLN A 88 8.66 9.04 10.13
C GLN A 88 7.56 8.60 9.17
N GLU A 89 6.30 8.96 9.46
CA GLU A 89 5.17 8.67 8.58
C GLU A 89 5.35 9.35 7.21
N GLN A 90 5.80 10.60 7.20
CA GLN A 90 6.07 11.35 5.97
C GLN A 90 7.19 10.70 5.14
N ILE A 91 8.26 10.21 5.77
CA ILE A 91 9.35 9.48 5.09
C ILE A 91 8.83 8.18 4.46
N LEU A 92 8.00 7.43 5.18
CA LEU A 92 7.39 6.20 4.65
C LEU A 92 6.49 6.51 3.45
N ARG A 93 5.60 7.50 3.58
CA ARG A 93 4.74 7.96 2.46
C ARG A 93 5.55 8.38 1.24
N TYR A 94 6.65 9.12 1.44
CA TYR A 94 7.52 9.55 0.35
C TYR A 94 8.18 8.34 -0.34
N ARG A 95 8.67 7.37 0.42
CA ARG A 95 9.26 6.13 -0.12
C ARG A 95 8.24 5.32 -0.92
N ASP A 96 7.01 5.24 -0.43
CA ASP A 96 5.93 4.54 -1.14
C ASP A 96 5.64 5.26 -2.47
N MET A 97 5.49 6.59 -2.46
CA MET A 97 5.34 7.38 -3.69
C MET A 97 6.49 7.19 -4.68
N GLU A 98 7.73 7.14 -4.22
CA GLU A 98 8.89 6.90 -5.08
C GLU A 98 8.81 5.51 -5.74
N ARG A 99 8.44 4.48 -4.97
CA ARG A 99 8.22 3.13 -5.49
C ARG A 99 7.11 3.09 -6.53
N TYR A 100 5.99 3.77 -6.26
CA TYR A 100 4.90 3.88 -7.23
C TYR A 100 5.33 4.57 -8.52
N SER A 101 6.07 5.68 -8.42
CA SER A 101 6.58 6.40 -9.60
C SER A 101 7.47 5.51 -10.45
N ARG A 102 8.40 4.77 -9.83
CA ARG A 102 9.28 3.84 -10.55
C ARG A 102 8.50 2.73 -11.26
N HIS A 103 7.48 2.18 -10.59
CA HIS A 103 6.64 1.15 -11.20
C HIS A 103 5.87 1.67 -12.43
N ILE A 104 5.35 2.90 -12.36
CA ILE A 104 4.68 3.54 -13.51
C ILE A 104 5.66 3.75 -14.66
N GLU A 105 6.89 4.18 -14.38
CA GLU A 105 7.92 4.34 -15.40
C GLU A 105 8.27 3.01 -16.09
N GLU A 106 8.36 1.93 -15.34
CA GLU A 106 8.59 0.58 -15.89
C GLU A 106 7.44 0.15 -16.81
N LEU A 107 6.20 0.29 -16.34
CA LEU A 107 5.01 0.01 -17.14
C LEU A 107 4.97 0.86 -18.42
N TYR A 108 5.30 2.15 -18.32
CA TYR A 108 5.33 3.04 -19.47
C TYR A 108 6.43 2.65 -20.48
N LYS A 109 7.62 2.23 -20.01
CA LYS A 109 8.69 1.70 -20.87
C LYS A 109 8.24 0.44 -21.60
N GLU A 110 7.58 -0.49 -20.91
CA GLU A 110 7.05 -1.72 -21.50
C GLU A 110 6.01 -1.40 -22.60
N VAL A 111 5.06 -0.51 -22.32
CA VAL A 111 4.06 -0.07 -23.31
C VAL A 111 4.71 0.62 -24.51
N ARG A 112 5.72 1.47 -24.27
CA ARG A 112 6.45 2.15 -25.35
C ARG A 112 7.20 1.15 -26.23
N SER A 113 7.86 0.16 -25.64
CA SER A 113 8.53 -0.92 -26.37
C SER A 113 7.53 -1.66 -27.24
N PHE A 114 6.42 -2.10 -26.65
CA PHE A 114 5.37 -2.81 -27.38
C PHE A 114 4.84 -2.00 -28.57
N ARG A 115 4.56 -0.71 -28.39
CA ARG A 115 4.11 0.16 -29.49
C ARG A 115 5.16 0.27 -30.60
N HIS A 116 6.43 0.38 -30.24
CA HIS A 116 7.52 0.44 -31.21
C HIS A 116 7.62 -0.87 -32.00
N ASP A 117 7.59 -2.01 -31.31
CA ASP A 117 7.68 -3.33 -31.92
C ASP A 117 6.47 -3.59 -32.84
N TYR A 118 5.27 -3.19 -32.41
CA TYR A 118 4.06 -3.22 -33.22
C TYR A 118 4.15 -2.32 -34.46
N THR A 119 4.69 -1.10 -34.32
CA THR A 119 4.85 -0.17 -35.45
C THR A 119 5.85 -0.70 -36.46
N ASN A 120 6.96 -1.28 -35.99
CA ASN A 120 7.97 -1.89 -36.84
C ASN A 120 7.39 -3.09 -37.59
N LEU A 121 6.65 -3.95 -36.89
CA LEU A 121 5.97 -5.08 -37.50
C LEU A 121 5.03 -4.65 -38.64
N LEU A 122 4.15 -3.68 -38.38
CA LEU A 122 3.25 -3.15 -39.40
C LEU A 122 3.99 -2.49 -40.57
N THR A 123 5.10 -1.82 -40.28
CA THR A 123 5.92 -1.16 -41.32
C THR A 123 6.58 -2.20 -42.21
N SER A 124 7.16 -3.25 -41.63
CA SER A 124 7.75 -4.37 -42.39
C SER A 124 6.70 -5.12 -43.21
N LEU A 125 5.50 -5.35 -42.65
CA LEU A 125 4.39 -5.93 -43.41
C LEU A 125 3.99 -5.06 -44.61
N ARG A 126 3.88 -3.74 -44.41
CA ARG A 126 3.56 -2.82 -45.51
C ARG A 126 4.63 -2.86 -46.61
N LEU A 127 5.91 -2.84 -46.23
CA LEU A 127 7.02 -2.90 -47.20
C LEU A 127 7.01 -4.21 -48.00
N GLY A 128 6.82 -5.35 -47.35
CA GLY A 128 6.70 -6.64 -48.04
C GLY A 128 5.53 -6.68 -49.03
N ILE A 129 4.40 -6.02 -48.72
CA ILE A 129 3.27 -5.88 -49.64
C ILE A 129 3.62 -4.97 -50.83
N GLU A 130 4.26 -3.83 -50.59
CA GLU A 130 4.67 -2.88 -51.62
C GLU A 130 5.72 -3.47 -52.59
N GLU A 131 6.61 -4.33 -52.08
CA GLU A 131 7.66 -4.99 -52.85
C GLU A 131 7.21 -6.31 -53.52
N GLU A 132 5.94 -6.71 -53.34
CA GLU A 132 5.40 -8.02 -53.75
C GLU A 132 6.24 -9.21 -53.24
N ASP A 133 6.98 -9.02 -52.15
CA ASP A 133 7.85 -10.03 -51.54
C ASP A 133 7.05 -10.93 -50.60
N MET A 134 6.44 -11.94 -51.22
CA MET A 134 5.67 -12.96 -50.51
C MET A 134 6.51 -13.81 -49.57
N GLU A 135 7.84 -13.92 -49.72
CA GLU A 135 8.70 -14.65 -48.77
C GLU A 135 8.84 -13.85 -47.47
N GLN A 136 9.13 -12.55 -47.59
CA GLN A 136 9.27 -11.64 -46.45
C GLN A 136 7.96 -11.50 -45.65
N ILE A 137 6.81 -11.38 -46.35
CA ILE A 137 5.49 -11.40 -45.70
C ILE A 137 5.28 -12.72 -44.95
N LYS A 138 5.68 -13.85 -45.55
CA LYS A 138 5.51 -15.18 -44.95
C LYS A 138 6.41 -15.39 -43.74
N GLU A 139 7.60 -14.81 -43.72
CA GLU A 139 8.52 -14.83 -42.59
C GLU A 139 8.03 -13.94 -41.44
N ILE A 140 7.50 -12.75 -41.73
CA ILE A 140 6.88 -11.88 -40.73
C ILE A 140 5.60 -12.53 -40.17
N TYR A 141 4.79 -13.11 -41.05
CA TYR A 141 3.64 -13.92 -40.67
C TYR A 141 4.08 -15.11 -39.84
N ASP A 142 5.12 -15.87 -40.21
CA ASP A 142 5.53 -17.05 -39.47
C ASP A 142 6.20 -16.72 -38.13
N SER A 143 6.97 -15.63 -38.02
CA SER A 143 7.60 -15.21 -36.76
C SER A 143 6.58 -14.71 -35.73
N VAL A 144 5.47 -14.11 -36.17
CA VAL A 144 4.41 -13.63 -35.28
C VAL A 144 3.29 -14.66 -35.10
N LEU A 145 2.93 -15.36 -36.17
CA LEU A 145 1.79 -16.28 -36.26
C LEU A 145 2.18 -17.75 -36.42
N LYS A 146 3.41 -18.23 -36.61
CA LYS A 146 3.70 -19.69 -36.59
C LYS A 146 3.99 -20.18 -35.18
N ASP A 147 4.77 -19.42 -34.42
CA ASP A 147 4.94 -19.62 -32.97
C ASP A 147 3.63 -19.34 -32.20
N SER A 148 2.77 -18.47 -32.75
CA SER A 148 1.42 -18.26 -32.22
C SER A 148 0.37 -19.20 -32.83
N SER A 149 0.43 -19.68 -34.07
CA SER A 149 -0.64 -20.51 -34.69
C SER A 149 -0.61 -21.97 -34.26
N GLN A 150 0.58 -22.53 -33.97
CA GLN A 150 0.64 -23.80 -33.23
C GLN A 150 0.06 -23.67 -31.81
N LYS A 151 0.00 -22.45 -31.26
CA LYS A 151 -0.64 -22.15 -29.96
C LYS A 151 -2.10 -21.66 -30.09
N LEU A 152 -2.51 -21.07 -31.21
CA LEU A 152 -3.84 -20.47 -31.47
C LEU A 152 -4.82 -21.46 -32.11
N GLN A 153 -4.36 -22.55 -32.75
CA GLN A 153 -5.25 -23.58 -33.31
C GLN A 153 -5.94 -24.44 -32.25
N ASP A 154 -5.44 -24.43 -31.01
CA ASP A 154 -6.22 -24.89 -29.86
C ASP A 154 -7.02 -23.69 -29.33
N ASN A 155 -8.34 -23.84 -29.33
CA ASN A 155 -9.41 -22.87 -29.07
C ASN A 155 -9.37 -22.19 -27.67
N LYS A 156 -8.22 -21.63 -27.24
CA LYS A 156 -7.90 -21.28 -25.84
C LYS A 156 -7.31 -19.88 -25.60
N TYR A 157 -7.08 -19.07 -26.64
CA TYR A 157 -6.41 -17.77 -26.47
C TYR A 157 -7.25 -16.66 -27.08
N ASP A 158 -8.19 -16.16 -26.28
CA ASP A 158 -9.22 -15.21 -26.68
C ASP A 158 -8.74 -13.76 -26.48
N LEU A 159 -7.61 -13.39 -27.09
CA LEU A 159 -7.11 -11.99 -27.08
C LEU A 159 -8.16 -11.02 -27.63
N GLY A 160 -9.05 -11.49 -28.52
CA GLY A 160 -10.18 -10.75 -29.05
C GLY A 160 -11.16 -10.23 -27.97
N ARG A 161 -11.19 -10.82 -26.78
CA ARG A 161 -12.03 -10.34 -25.67
C ARG A 161 -11.51 -9.06 -25.01
N LEU A 162 -10.22 -8.73 -25.17
CA LEU A 162 -9.67 -7.47 -24.70
C LEU A 162 -10.16 -6.26 -25.53
N VAL A 163 -10.72 -6.49 -26.73
CA VAL A 163 -11.28 -5.42 -27.59
C VAL A 163 -12.36 -4.64 -26.87
N ASN A 164 -13.16 -5.29 -26.03
CA ASN A 164 -14.29 -4.71 -25.31
C ASN A 164 -13.89 -3.78 -24.15
N ILE A 165 -12.59 -3.72 -23.80
CA ILE A 165 -12.11 -2.82 -22.74
C ILE A 165 -11.99 -1.39 -23.28
N ARG A 166 -12.89 -0.49 -22.87
CA ARG A 166 -12.88 0.92 -23.31
C ARG A 166 -11.71 1.72 -22.72
N ASP A 167 -11.31 1.44 -21.48
CA ASP A 167 -10.19 2.11 -20.83
C ASP A 167 -8.85 1.70 -21.48
N ARG A 168 -8.15 2.68 -22.05
CA ARG A 168 -6.90 2.43 -22.80
C ARG A 168 -5.76 1.94 -21.89
N ALA A 169 -5.71 2.42 -20.64
CA ALA A 169 -4.65 2.08 -19.72
C ALA A 169 -4.82 0.63 -19.21
N LEU A 170 -6.03 0.25 -18.84
CA LEU A 170 -6.36 -1.12 -18.44
C LEU A 170 -6.19 -2.11 -19.60
N LYS A 171 -6.65 -1.74 -20.80
CA LYS A 171 -6.48 -2.55 -22.02
C LYS A 171 -4.99 -2.82 -22.29
N SER A 172 -4.15 -1.79 -22.23
CA SER A 172 -2.71 -1.93 -22.47
C SER A 172 -2.02 -2.77 -21.40
N LEU A 173 -2.40 -2.59 -20.12
CA LEU A 173 -1.84 -3.34 -19.01
C LEU A 173 -2.16 -4.84 -19.14
N LEU A 174 -3.43 -5.18 -19.35
CA LEU A 174 -3.86 -6.57 -19.48
C LEU A 174 -3.30 -7.23 -20.75
N ALA A 175 -3.13 -6.49 -21.85
CA ALA A 175 -2.43 -6.99 -23.03
C ALA A 175 -0.97 -7.36 -22.73
N GLY A 176 -0.25 -6.51 -21.99
CA GLY A 176 1.12 -6.81 -21.55
C GLY A 176 1.18 -8.06 -20.66
N LYS A 177 0.28 -8.20 -19.68
CA LYS A 177 0.21 -9.39 -18.81
C LYS A 177 -0.18 -10.65 -19.59
N PHE A 178 -1.07 -10.55 -20.56
CA PHE A 178 -1.46 -11.64 -21.44
C PHE A 178 -0.26 -12.18 -22.23
N LEU A 179 0.54 -11.28 -22.84
CA LEU A 179 1.75 -11.67 -23.57
C LEU A 179 2.80 -12.31 -22.66
N LYS A 180 3.03 -11.74 -21.47
CA LYS A 180 3.91 -12.30 -20.45
C LYS A 180 3.47 -13.71 -20.00
N ALA A 181 2.16 -13.96 -19.92
CA ALA A 181 1.62 -15.28 -19.59
C ALA A 181 1.82 -16.29 -20.73
N ILE A 182 1.64 -15.87 -21.99
CA ILE A 182 1.88 -16.71 -23.18
C ILE A 182 3.34 -17.15 -23.26
N ASP A 183 4.29 -16.24 -23.03
CA ASP A 183 5.72 -16.55 -23.03
C ASP A 183 6.04 -17.67 -22.03
N LYS A 184 5.40 -17.61 -20.86
CA LYS A 184 5.49 -18.63 -19.80
C LYS A 184 4.63 -19.87 -20.02
N LYS A 185 3.99 -20.02 -21.18
CA LYS A 185 3.09 -21.14 -21.55
C LYS A 185 1.90 -21.30 -20.59
N ILE A 186 1.39 -20.19 -20.06
CA ILE A 186 0.23 -20.16 -19.15
C ILE A 186 -1.03 -19.81 -19.95
N ILE A 187 -2.11 -20.56 -19.73
CA ILE A 187 -3.42 -20.23 -20.32
C ILE A 187 -3.98 -19.03 -19.57
N PHE A 188 -4.15 -17.90 -20.25
CA PHE A 188 -4.63 -16.65 -19.64
C PHE A 188 -5.96 -16.23 -20.25
N ASN A 189 -7.02 -16.14 -19.44
CA ASN A 189 -8.34 -15.73 -19.88
C ASN A 189 -8.78 -14.44 -19.17
N VAL A 190 -9.41 -13.52 -19.90
CA VAL A 190 -9.90 -12.25 -19.35
C VAL A 190 -11.35 -12.03 -19.75
N GLU A 191 -12.20 -11.79 -18.76
CA GLU A 191 -13.60 -11.40 -18.93
C GLU A 191 -13.82 -10.03 -18.29
N VAL A 192 -14.17 -9.05 -19.12
CA VAL A 192 -14.41 -7.67 -18.69
C VAL A 192 -15.78 -7.21 -19.21
N PRO A 193 -16.65 -6.62 -18.37
CA PRO A 193 -17.87 -5.98 -18.85
C PRO A 193 -17.51 -4.77 -19.72
N GLU A 194 -18.41 -4.39 -20.64
CA GLU A 194 -18.17 -3.32 -21.62
C GLU A 194 -17.83 -1.95 -21.00
N GLU A 195 -18.12 -1.76 -19.71
CA GLU A 195 -17.82 -0.52 -19.00
C GLU A 195 -17.39 -0.79 -17.55
N ILE A 196 -16.12 -0.51 -17.26
CA ILE A 196 -15.62 -0.40 -15.89
C ILE A 196 -15.61 1.09 -15.54
N GLN A 197 -16.53 1.49 -14.66
CA GLN A 197 -16.43 2.77 -13.97
C GLN A 197 -15.83 2.51 -12.59
N VAL A 198 -14.68 3.12 -12.34
CA VAL A 198 -13.99 3.05 -11.04
C VAL A 198 -14.55 4.20 -10.19
N GLU A 199 -15.63 3.95 -9.46
CA GLU A 199 -16.33 4.99 -8.68
C GLU A 199 -15.73 5.21 -7.28
N GLU A 200 -15.18 4.16 -6.65
CA GLU A 200 -14.75 4.20 -5.24
C GLU A 200 -13.23 4.34 -5.05
N MET A 201 -12.43 4.36 -6.13
CA MET A 201 -10.97 4.46 -6.03
C MET A 201 -10.35 5.19 -7.22
N SER A 202 -9.10 5.65 -7.07
CA SER A 202 -8.39 6.25 -8.19
C SER A 202 -8.11 5.20 -9.27
N LEU A 203 -8.17 5.61 -10.54
CA LEU A 203 -7.83 4.73 -11.67
C LEU A 203 -6.43 4.13 -11.52
N LEU A 204 -5.49 4.88 -10.93
CA LEU A 204 -4.11 4.46 -10.72
C LEU A 204 -3.99 3.37 -9.65
N ASP A 205 -4.70 3.51 -8.53
CA ASP A 205 -4.74 2.47 -7.49
C ASP A 205 -5.36 1.19 -8.04
N PHE A 206 -6.44 1.33 -8.82
CA PHE A 206 -7.07 0.22 -9.51
C PHE A 206 -6.11 -0.51 -10.46
N LEU A 207 -5.42 0.23 -11.34
CA LEU A 207 -4.45 -0.36 -12.27
C LEU A 207 -3.28 -1.03 -11.54
N THR A 208 -2.80 -0.43 -10.45
CA THR A 208 -1.72 -0.99 -9.64
C THR A 208 -2.13 -2.31 -8.99
N ILE A 209 -3.33 -2.36 -8.40
CA ILE A 209 -3.87 -3.60 -7.81
C ILE A 209 -4.04 -4.67 -8.87
N VAL A 210 -4.63 -4.33 -10.02
CA VAL A 210 -4.79 -5.29 -11.14
C VAL A 210 -3.42 -5.80 -11.60
N SER A 211 -2.41 -4.95 -11.74
CA SER A 211 -1.04 -5.34 -12.12
C SER A 211 -0.46 -6.36 -11.15
N ILE A 212 -0.49 -6.06 -9.85
CA ILE A 212 0.06 -6.92 -8.78
C ILE A 212 -0.67 -8.26 -8.74
N LEU A 213 -2.01 -8.24 -8.80
CA LEU A 213 -2.81 -9.46 -8.80
C LEU A 213 -2.51 -10.33 -10.04
N CYS A 214 -2.33 -9.72 -11.20
CA CYS A 214 -1.95 -10.45 -12.42
C CYS A 214 -0.57 -11.08 -12.30
N ASP A 215 0.43 -10.34 -11.83
CA ASP A 215 1.79 -10.87 -11.66
C ASP A 215 1.80 -12.02 -10.65
N ASN A 216 1.14 -11.87 -9.50
CA ASN A 216 1.02 -12.92 -8.50
C ASN A 216 0.32 -14.16 -9.05
N ALA A 217 -0.77 -13.98 -9.81
CA ALA A 217 -1.48 -15.10 -10.40
C ALA A 217 -0.63 -15.83 -11.46
N ILE A 218 0.08 -15.08 -12.31
CA ILE A 218 1.01 -15.63 -13.31
C ILE A 218 2.13 -16.41 -12.60
N GLU A 219 2.77 -15.82 -11.59
CA GLU A 219 3.87 -16.45 -10.86
C GLU A 219 3.44 -17.74 -10.14
N ALA A 220 2.32 -17.68 -9.40
CA ALA A 220 1.79 -18.85 -8.70
C ALA A 220 1.37 -19.97 -9.67
N SER A 221 0.96 -19.62 -10.89
CA SER A 221 0.52 -20.60 -11.89
C SER A 221 1.67 -21.37 -12.53
N ILE A 222 2.90 -20.84 -12.50
CA ILE A 222 4.11 -21.54 -13.01
C ILE A 222 4.38 -22.84 -12.24
N GLU A 223 4.10 -22.85 -10.93
CA GLU A 223 4.34 -24.01 -10.06
C GLU A 223 3.19 -25.04 -10.09
N ALA A 224 2.12 -24.76 -10.84
CA ALA A 224 0.94 -25.62 -10.92
C ALA A 224 1.07 -26.66 -12.04
N SER A 225 0.49 -27.86 -11.82
CA SER A 225 0.49 -28.92 -12.85
C SER A 225 -0.27 -28.55 -14.12
N GLN A 226 -1.19 -27.58 -14.05
CA GLN A 226 -1.85 -26.98 -15.21
C GLN A 226 -1.83 -25.45 -15.03
N PRO A 227 -0.85 -24.75 -15.63
CA PRO A 227 -0.74 -23.30 -15.54
C PRO A 227 -1.90 -22.60 -16.25
N HIS A 228 -2.85 -22.11 -15.47
CA HIS A 228 -4.01 -21.36 -15.93
C HIS A 228 -4.29 -20.17 -15.00
N VAL A 229 -4.62 -19.02 -15.60
CA VAL A 229 -5.05 -17.79 -14.92
C VAL A 229 -6.31 -17.29 -15.62
N SER A 230 -7.38 -17.06 -14.86
CA SER A 230 -8.59 -16.42 -15.38
C SER A 230 -8.91 -15.19 -14.53
N ILE A 231 -9.12 -14.06 -15.21
CA ILE A 231 -9.45 -12.78 -14.60
C ILE A 231 -10.85 -12.41 -15.05
N ALA A 232 -11.76 -12.21 -14.10
CA ALA A 232 -13.11 -11.73 -14.36
C ALA A 232 -13.37 -10.45 -13.57
N PHE A 233 -13.73 -9.38 -14.28
CA PHE A 233 -14.25 -8.18 -13.65
C PHE A 233 -15.77 -8.33 -13.53
N LEU A 234 -16.27 -8.32 -12.30
CA LEU A 234 -17.69 -8.51 -12.03
C LEU A 234 -18.26 -7.21 -11.49
N LYS A 235 -19.22 -6.61 -12.20
CA LYS A 235 -20.02 -5.51 -11.64
C LYS A 235 -21.00 -6.11 -10.65
N MET A 236 -20.74 -5.93 -9.37
CA MET A 236 -21.65 -6.36 -8.31
C MET A 236 -22.72 -5.28 -8.11
N GLU A 237 -23.83 -5.40 -8.85
CA GLU A 237 -25.08 -4.76 -8.41
C GLU A 237 -25.55 -5.50 -7.14
N ASN A 238 -25.26 -4.87 -6.00
CA ASN A 238 -25.78 -5.18 -4.68
C ASN A 238 -25.11 -6.38 -3.94
N ARG A 239 -24.19 -6.02 -3.03
CA ARG A 239 -23.59 -6.78 -1.91
C ARG A 239 -24.03 -8.24 -1.72
N ARG A 240 -23.24 -9.21 -2.20
CA ARG A 240 -22.96 -10.51 -1.54
C ARG A 240 -21.54 -11.02 -1.89
N PRO A 241 -20.85 -11.77 -1.01
CA PRO A 241 -19.40 -11.89 -1.02
C PRO A 241 -18.84 -12.84 -2.10
N LEU A 242 -17.71 -12.43 -2.68
CA LEU A 242 -16.98 -13.07 -3.77
C LEU A 242 -16.31 -14.37 -3.32
N SER A 243 -16.57 -15.47 -4.03
CA SER A 243 -15.84 -16.74 -3.89
C SER A 243 -14.70 -16.83 -4.91
N LEU A 244 -13.46 -16.85 -4.44
CA LEU A 244 -12.28 -17.22 -5.23
C LEU A 244 -12.18 -18.75 -5.31
N LYS A 245 -12.21 -19.31 -6.52
CA LYS A 245 -11.98 -20.75 -6.75
C LYS A 245 -10.62 -20.94 -7.43
N THR A 246 -9.65 -21.43 -6.68
CA THR A 246 -8.36 -21.91 -7.19
C THR A 246 -8.39 -23.43 -7.35
N PRO A 247 -7.70 -24.02 -8.36
CA PRO A 247 -7.61 -25.46 -8.48
C PRO A 247 -6.79 -26.04 -7.31
N SER A 248 -7.37 -26.98 -6.57
CA SER A 248 -6.67 -27.67 -5.48
C SER A 248 -5.66 -28.67 -6.03
N LYS A 249 -4.45 -28.65 -5.47
CA LYS A 249 -3.40 -29.67 -5.66
C LYS A 249 -3.94 -31.03 -5.20
N LYS A 250 -4.22 -31.95 -6.14
CA LYS A 250 -4.41 -33.37 -5.80
C LYS A 250 -3.05 -33.91 -5.34
N ARG A 251 -2.91 -34.18 -4.04
CA ARG A 251 -1.84 -35.04 -3.53
C ARG A 251 -2.14 -36.46 -4.02
N ALA A 252 -1.21 -37.02 -4.80
CA ALA A 252 -1.04 -38.45 -4.90
C ALA A 252 -0.37 -38.96 -3.62
#